data_AF-A0A2G2ZNM7-F1
#
_entry.id   AF-A0A2G2ZNM7-F1
#
_cell.length_a   1.000
_cell.length_b   1.000
_cell.length_c   1.000
_cell.angle_alpha   90.00
_cell.angle_beta   90.00
_cell.angle_gamma   90.00
#
_symmetry.space_group_name_H-M   'P 1'
#
loop_
_entity.id
_entity.type
_entity.pdbx_description
1 polymer ?
#
loop_
_entity_poly.entity_id
_entity_poly.type
_entity_poly.pdbx_seq_one_letter_code
_entity_poly.pdbx_strand_id
1 'polypeptide(L)'
;MCPVRIHWHVKINYKEYWRVKITVTNFNYRVNYTQWTLVAQHPNLNNVTQVFSFDYKPLLPYQSINDTGMFYGMRFYNDLLMEAGPAGNVQSEVLLQKDKDTFTLKQGWAFPRKVYFNGDECMLPPPDTYPFLPNFAHQNLVVFSILFCSMLSILLVLF
;
A
#
# COMPACT_ATOMS: atom_id res chain seq x y z
N MET A 1 -18.23 -10.21 10.49
CA MET A 1 -16.94 -10.63 9.90
C MET A 1 -16.83 -9.95 8.55
N CYS A 2 -15.72 -9.26 8.27
CA CYS A 2 -15.52 -8.55 7.01
C CYS A 2 -15.64 -9.49 5.79
N PRO A 3 -16.54 -9.20 4.83
CA PRO A 3 -16.92 -10.16 3.80
C PRO A 3 -16.01 -10.13 2.56
N VAL A 4 -14.96 -9.31 2.59
CA VAL A 4 -13.99 -9.11 1.53
C VAL A 4 -12.58 -9.33 2.06
N ARG A 5 -11.63 -9.57 1.15
CA ARG A 5 -10.20 -9.52 1.47
C ARG A 5 -9.63 -8.20 0.97
N ILE A 6 -9.03 -7.45 1.88
CA ILE A 6 -8.28 -6.24 1.54
C ILE A 6 -6.80 -6.57 1.52
N HIS A 7 -6.15 -6.32 0.39
CA HIS A 7 -4.72 -6.45 0.22
C HIS A 7 -4.09 -5.07 0.13
N TRP A 8 -3.25 -4.75 1.11
CA TRP A 8 -2.51 -3.50 1.21
C TRP A 8 -1.06 -3.74 0.86
N HIS A 9 -0.59 -3.17 -0.24
CA HIS A 9 0.76 -3.43 -0.77
C HIS A 9 1.56 -2.14 -0.88
N VAL A 10 2.65 -2.01 -0.14
CA VAL A 10 3.61 -0.92 -0.31
C VAL A 10 4.41 -1.17 -1.58
N LYS A 11 4.16 -0.35 -2.60
CA LYS A 11 4.64 -0.58 -3.96
C LYS A 11 5.99 0.07 -4.23
N ILE A 12 6.11 1.38 -3.94
CA ILE A 12 7.34 2.15 -4.19
C ILE A 12 7.55 3.17 -3.06
N ASN A 13 8.80 3.34 -2.64
CA ASN A 13 9.23 4.28 -1.61
C ASN A 13 10.21 5.31 -2.21
N TYR A 14 9.73 6.50 -2.57
CA TYR A 14 10.55 7.60 -3.11
C TYR A 14 11.22 8.40 -1.98
N LYS A 15 11.95 9.48 -2.30
CA LYS A 15 12.55 10.35 -1.30
C LYS A 15 11.50 11.03 -0.40
N GLU A 16 10.52 11.68 -1.01
CA GLU A 16 9.50 12.50 -0.32
C GLU A 16 8.10 11.87 -0.31
N TYR A 17 7.87 10.86 -1.14
CA TYR A 17 6.58 10.22 -1.28
C TYR A 17 6.70 8.71 -1.18
N TRP A 18 5.58 8.05 -0.94
CA TRP A 18 5.47 6.60 -1.03
C TRP A 18 4.13 6.23 -1.62
N ARG A 19 4.10 5.07 -2.29
CA ARG A 19 2.96 4.60 -3.06
C ARG A 19 2.48 3.28 -2.51
N VAL A 20 1.20 3.22 -2.22
CA VAL A 20 0.49 2.01 -1.78
C VAL A 20 -0.47 1.58 -2.89
N LYS A 21 -0.60 0.27 -3.10
CA LYS A 21 -1.65 -0.33 -3.90
C LYS A 21 -2.64 -1.03 -2.97
N ILE A 22 -3.90 -0.67 -3.09
CA ILE A 22 -5.02 -1.27 -2.34
C ILE A 22 -5.81 -2.13 -3.32
N THR A 23 -6.05 -3.39 -2.97
CA THR A 23 -6.95 -4.28 -3.71
C THR A 23 -8.02 -4.77 -2.76
N VAL A 24 -9.29 -4.59 -3.14
CA VAL A 24 -10.44 -5.18 -2.43
C VAL A 24 -11.00 -6.30 -3.28
N THR A 25 -11.01 -7.51 -2.75
CA THR A 25 -11.49 -8.71 -3.46
C THR A 25 -12.70 -9.27 -2.73
N ASN A 26 -13.78 -9.47 -3.48
CA ASN A 26 -14.97 -10.15 -3.00
C ASN A 26 -14.78 -11.67 -3.11
N PHE A 27 -15.01 -12.37 -2.00
CA PHE A 27 -14.97 -13.84 -1.94
C PHE A 27 -16.36 -14.47 -1.85
N ASN A 28 -17.42 -13.65 -1.85
CA ASN A 28 -18.79 -14.11 -1.84
C ASN A 28 -19.27 -14.34 -3.28
N TYR A 29 -19.75 -15.55 -3.56
CA TYR A 29 -20.27 -15.98 -4.87
C TYR A 29 -21.74 -15.62 -5.12
N ARG A 30 -22.40 -14.96 -4.18
CA ARG A 30 -23.86 -14.68 -4.25
C ARG A 30 -24.20 -13.22 -4.06
N VAL A 31 -23.21 -12.38 -3.73
CA VAL A 31 -23.44 -11.01 -3.30
C VAL A 31 -22.50 -10.08 -4.06
N ASN A 32 -23.09 -9.09 -4.72
CA ASN A 32 -22.39 -7.93 -5.25
C ASN A 32 -22.49 -6.77 -4.25
N TYR A 33 -21.47 -5.92 -4.17
CA TYR A 33 -21.49 -4.71 -3.36
C TYR A 33 -21.57 -3.47 -4.26
N THR A 34 -22.70 -2.78 -4.20
CA THR A 34 -22.89 -1.46 -4.84
C THR A 34 -22.49 -0.36 -3.87
N GLN A 35 -21.98 0.75 -4.39
CA GLN A 35 -21.57 1.94 -3.62
C GLN A 35 -20.73 1.58 -2.38
N TRP A 36 -19.84 0.61 -2.56
CA TRP A 36 -19.05 0.09 -1.46
C TRP A 36 -18.11 1.17 -0.91
N THR A 37 -17.81 1.05 0.38
CA THR A 37 -16.95 1.96 1.12
C THR A 37 -15.87 1.15 1.85
N LEU A 38 -14.64 1.64 1.76
CA LEU A 38 -13.49 1.13 2.49
C LEU A 38 -12.96 2.25 3.37
N VAL A 39 -13.04 2.10 4.68
CA VAL A 39 -12.47 3.06 5.62
C VAL A 39 -11.20 2.48 6.20
N ALA A 40 -10.11 3.23 6.17
CA ALA A 40 -8.85 2.82 6.78
C ALA A 40 -8.36 3.90 7.74
N GLN A 41 -7.79 3.46 8.86
CA GLN A 41 -7.10 4.31 9.82
C GLN A 41 -5.60 4.09 9.72
N HIS A 42 -4.85 5.14 9.44
CA HIS A 42 -3.39 5.13 9.35
C HIS A 42 -2.83 6.54 9.60
N PRO A 43 -1.77 6.71 10.42
CA PRO A 43 -1.23 8.02 10.79
C PRO A 43 -0.96 8.97 9.61
N ASN A 44 -0.47 8.42 8.50
CA ASN A 44 -0.10 9.19 7.30
C ASN A 44 -1.27 9.47 6.33
N LEU A 45 -2.51 9.04 6.64
CA LEU A 45 -3.69 9.37 5.82
C LEU A 45 -4.12 10.84 5.95
N ASN A 46 -3.54 11.58 6.89
CA ASN A 46 -3.65 13.04 6.96
C ASN A 46 -2.92 13.75 5.80
N ASN A 47 -1.92 13.10 5.19
CA ASN A 47 -1.05 13.66 4.15
C ASN A 47 -1.19 12.87 2.82
N VAL A 48 -2.43 12.63 2.39
CA VAL A 48 -2.73 12.02 1.09
C VAL A 48 -2.55 13.05 -0.02
N THR A 49 -1.69 12.75 -0.99
CA THR A 49 -1.46 13.61 -2.15
C THR A 49 -2.43 13.30 -3.27
N GLN A 50 -2.62 12.03 -3.59
CA GLN A 50 -3.48 11.59 -4.68
C GLN A 50 -3.96 10.18 -4.47
N VAL A 51 -5.22 9.92 -4.83
CA VAL A 51 -5.80 8.59 -4.93
C VAL A 51 -6.15 8.33 -6.39
N PHE A 52 -5.76 7.17 -6.89
CA PHE A 52 -5.99 6.74 -8.26
C PHE A 52 -7.10 5.69 -8.28
N SER A 53 -7.98 5.77 -9.27
CA SER A 53 -9.07 4.81 -9.51
C SER A 53 -10.17 4.72 -8.45
N PHE A 54 -9.99 5.26 -7.25
CA PHE A 54 -11.04 5.42 -6.23
C PHE A 54 -11.23 6.91 -5.92
N ASP A 55 -12.42 7.25 -5.45
CA ASP A 55 -12.64 8.52 -4.77
C ASP A 55 -12.19 8.41 -3.30
N TYR A 56 -11.78 9.55 -2.74
CA TYR A 56 -11.27 9.64 -1.38
C TYR A 56 -11.89 10.80 -0.62
N LYS A 57 -12.31 10.53 0.61
CA LYS A 57 -12.81 11.54 1.55
C LYS A 57 -12.14 11.34 2.91
N PRO A 58 -11.39 12.33 3.42
CA PRO A 58 -10.90 12.27 4.78
C PRO A 58 -12.09 12.29 5.75
N LEU A 59 -12.09 11.40 6.73
CA LEU A 59 -13.07 11.40 7.81
C LEU A 59 -12.42 12.12 8.99
N LEU A 60 -12.95 13.29 9.32
CA LEU A 60 -12.51 14.11 10.46
C LEU A 60 -13.60 14.05 11.54
N PRO A 61 -13.75 12.91 12.25
CA PRO A 61 -14.78 12.78 13.28
C PRO A 61 -14.57 13.76 14.44
N TYR A 62 -13.31 14.13 14.71
CA TYR A 62 -12.90 15.10 15.73
C TYR A 62 -11.69 15.90 15.24
N GLN A 63 -11.53 17.15 15.69
CA GLN A 63 -10.41 18.02 15.29
C GLN A 63 -9.02 17.41 15.59
N SER A 64 -8.93 16.48 16.54
CA SER A 64 -7.68 15.85 16.96
C SER A 64 -7.32 14.56 16.21
N ILE A 65 -8.25 13.94 15.47
CA ILE A 65 -8.04 12.65 14.79
C ILE A 65 -8.26 12.84 13.30
N ASN A 66 -7.16 13.03 12.57
CA ASN A 66 -7.12 13.23 11.12
C ASN A 66 -6.47 12.04 10.37
N ASP A 67 -6.37 10.88 11.02
CA ASP A 67 -5.68 9.70 10.51
C ASP A 67 -6.62 8.70 9.82
N THR A 68 -7.88 9.08 9.57
CA THR A 68 -8.91 8.19 9.02
C THR A 68 -9.37 8.68 7.65
N GLY A 69 -9.35 7.79 6.67
CA GLY A 69 -9.76 8.08 5.30
C GLY A 69 -10.78 7.07 4.79
N MET A 70 -11.79 7.57 4.07
CA MET A 70 -12.77 6.75 3.36
C MET A 70 -12.45 6.72 1.87
N PHE A 71 -12.35 5.53 1.32
CA PHE A 71 -12.23 5.23 -0.10
C PHE A 71 -13.55 4.65 -0.59
N TYR A 72 -13.98 5.03 -1.79
CA TYR A 72 -15.19 4.49 -2.39
C TYR A 72 -15.07 4.45 -3.91
N GLY A 73 -15.89 3.61 -4.53
CA GLY A 73 -15.89 3.45 -5.98
C GLY A 73 -16.39 4.70 -6.70
N MET A 74 -15.75 5.03 -7.81
CA MET A 74 -16.19 6.07 -8.73
C MET A 74 -17.44 5.60 -9.47
N ARG A 75 -18.44 6.48 -9.54
CA ARG A 75 -19.73 6.18 -10.17
C ARG A 75 -19.53 5.77 -11.63
N PHE A 76 -20.21 4.71 -12.07
CA PHE A 76 -20.12 4.15 -13.43
C PHE A 76 -18.75 3.59 -13.85
N TYR A 77 -17.82 3.40 -12.90
CA TYR A 77 -16.52 2.80 -13.19
C TYR A 77 -16.26 1.58 -12.30
N ASN A 78 -16.24 1.77 -10.98
CA ASN A 78 -15.99 0.71 -10.01
C ASN A 78 -16.80 0.90 -8.73
N ASP A 79 -17.95 1.57 -8.82
CA ASP A 79 -18.98 1.65 -7.78
C ASP A 79 -19.72 0.31 -7.57
N LEU A 80 -19.50 -0.69 -8.43
CA LEU A 80 -19.96 -2.06 -8.27
C LEU A 80 -18.77 -3.01 -8.11
N LEU A 81 -18.67 -3.64 -6.94
CA LEU A 81 -17.79 -4.77 -6.71
C LEU A 81 -18.57 -6.07 -6.93
N MET A 82 -18.27 -6.75 -8.02
CA MET A 82 -18.91 -8.01 -8.41
C MET A 82 -18.60 -9.13 -7.41
N GLU A 83 -19.40 -10.19 -7.48
CA GLU A 83 -19.19 -11.47 -6.80
C GLU A 83 -17.83 -12.09 -7.11
N ALA A 84 -17.48 -13.12 -6.34
CA ALA A 84 -16.22 -13.83 -6.48
C ALA A 84 -16.00 -14.35 -7.91
N GLY A 85 -14.90 -13.93 -8.53
CA GLY A 85 -14.53 -14.29 -9.89
C GLY A 85 -13.42 -13.40 -10.44
N PRO A 86 -13.08 -13.50 -11.74
CA PRO A 86 -12.03 -12.69 -12.37
C PRO A 86 -12.26 -11.18 -12.24
N ALA A 87 -13.52 -10.75 -12.25
CA ALA A 87 -13.95 -9.36 -12.08
C ALA A 87 -14.34 -8.99 -10.64
N GLY A 88 -14.22 -9.92 -9.69
CA GLY A 88 -14.60 -9.74 -8.28
C GLY A 88 -13.57 -8.96 -7.46
N ASN A 89 -12.80 -8.07 -8.08
CA ASN A 89 -11.85 -7.22 -7.38
C ASN A 89 -11.80 -5.80 -7.96
N VAL A 90 -11.52 -4.85 -7.08
CA VAL A 90 -11.27 -3.44 -7.42
C VAL A 90 -9.92 -3.04 -6.86
N GLN A 91 -9.22 -2.16 -7.58
CA GLN A 91 -7.85 -1.78 -7.25
C GLN A 91 -7.68 -0.26 -7.32
N SER A 92 -6.85 0.25 -6.42
CA SER A 92 -6.47 1.65 -6.37
C SER A 92 -5.01 1.78 -6.01
N GLU A 93 -4.42 2.89 -6.40
CA GLU A 93 -3.13 3.32 -5.89
C GLU A 93 -3.29 4.62 -5.09
N VAL A 94 -2.53 4.75 -4.03
CA VAL A 94 -2.54 5.92 -3.16
C VAL A 94 -1.11 6.46 -3.10
N LEU A 95 -0.95 7.74 -3.44
CA LEU A 95 0.29 8.47 -3.28
C LEU A 95 0.20 9.31 -2.01
N LEU A 96 1.15 9.09 -1.12
CA LEU A 96 1.22 9.69 0.20
C LEU A 96 2.52 10.47 0.32
N GLN A 97 2.44 11.69 0.83
CA GLN A 97 3.63 12.44 1.19
C GLN A 97 4.18 11.89 2.50
N LYS A 98 5.50 11.77 2.60
CA LYS A 98 6.17 11.37 3.83
C LYS A 98 6.22 12.53 4.79
N ASP A 99 5.84 12.24 6.01
CA ASP A 99 6.20 13.06 7.17
C ASP A 99 7.60 12.65 7.66
N LYS A 100 8.52 13.62 7.71
CA LYS A 100 9.93 13.36 8.09
C LYS A 100 10.06 12.90 9.55
N ASP A 101 9.13 13.29 10.40
CA ASP A 101 9.20 13.03 11.83
C ASP A 101 8.58 11.68 12.20
N THR A 102 7.63 11.19 11.39
CA THR A 102 6.83 9.99 11.72
C THR A 102 7.00 8.82 10.75
N PHE A 103 7.47 9.05 9.51
CA PHE A 103 7.56 8.00 8.50
C PHE A 103 8.60 6.93 8.84
N THR A 104 8.18 5.66 8.84
CA THR A 104 9.07 4.50 9.01
C THR A 104 8.49 3.27 8.32
N LEU A 105 9.34 2.35 7.84
CA LEU A 105 8.90 1.04 7.32
C LEU A 105 9.13 -0.10 8.32
N LYS A 106 9.49 0.25 9.56
CA LYS A 106 9.74 -0.72 10.62
C LYS A 106 8.43 -1.19 11.24
N GLN A 107 8.41 -2.44 11.74
CA GLN A 107 7.35 -2.99 12.60
C GLN A 107 5.93 -2.83 12.02
N GLY A 108 5.78 -2.98 10.70
CA GLY A 108 4.48 -2.89 10.05
C GLY A 108 3.83 -1.50 10.06
N TRP A 109 4.58 -0.42 10.35
CA TRP A 109 4.01 0.94 10.38
C TRP A 109 3.29 1.34 9.09
N ALA A 110 3.76 0.87 7.93
CA ALA A 110 3.20 1.19 6.62
C ALA A 110 1.82 0.57 6.33
N PHE A 111 1.30 -0.24 7.25
CA PHE A 111 0.00 -0.92 7.15
C PHE A 111 -1.05 -0.24 8.04
N PRO A 112 -2.32 -0.25 7.63
CA PRO A 112 -3.39 0.39 8.39
C PRO A 112 -3.57 -0.27 9.76
N ARG A 113 -3.95 0.56 10.75
CA ARG A 113 -4.21 0.11 12.13
C ARG A 113 -5.61 -0.46 12.31
N LYS A 114 -6.58 0.04 11.54
CA LYS A 114 -7.97 -0.43 11.48
C LYS A 114 -8.49 -0.30 10.06
N VAL A 115 -9.37 -1.21 9.66
CA VAL A 115 -10.03 -1.19 8.36
C VAL A 115 -11.48 -1.62 8.52
N TYR A 116 -12.39 -0.91 7.86
CA TYR A 116 -13.80 -1.23 7.77
C TYR A 116 -14.23 -1.32 6.31
N PHE A 117 -15.06 -2.30 5.99
CA PHE A 117 -15.69 -2.41 4.68
C PHE A 117 -17.21 -2.35 4.86
N ASN A 118 -17.86 -1.36 4.25
CA ASN A 118 -19.30 -1.11 4.42
C ASN A 118 -19.76 -1.04 5.89
N GLY A 119 -18.89 -0.57 6.79
CA GLY A 119 -19.14 -0.49 8.22
C GLY A 119 -18.73 -1.72 9.04
N ASP A 120 -18.46 -2.87 8.40
CA ASP A 120 -17.97 -4.07 9.08
C ASP A 120 -16.46 -3.98 9.32
N GLU A 121 -16.03 -4.21 10.57
CA GLU A 121 -14.61 -4.24 10.93
C GLU A 121 -13.90 -5.47 10.34
N CYS A 122 -12.77 -5.22 9.68
CA CYS A 122 -11.91 -6.24 9.08
C CYS A 122 -10.75 -6.58 10.02
N MET A 123 -10.53 -7.88 10.23
CA MET A 123 -9.43 -8.37 11.05
C MET A 123 -8.10 -8.14 10.32
N LEU A 124 -7.14 -7.58 11.04
CA LEU A 124 -5.78 -7.37 10.58
C LEU A 124 -4.87 -8.45 11.19
N PRO A 125 -3.82 -8.88 10.47
CA PRO A 125 -2.81 -9.75 11.05
C PRO A 125 -2.04 -9.00 12.15
N PRO A 126 -1.44 -9.73 13.12
CA PRO A 126 -0.68 -9.09 14.19
C PRO A 126 0.59 -8.42 13.63
N PRO A 127 1.06 -7.31 14.23
CA PRO A 127 2.10 -6.46 13.62
C PRO A 127 3.44 -7.15 13.31
N ASP A 128 3.78 -8.20 14.05
CA ASP A 128 4.97 -9.02 13.91
C ASP A 128 4.97 -9.91 12.66
N THR A 129 3.80 -10.16 12.08
CA THR A 129 3.64 -10.97 10.86
C THR A 129 3.67 -10.15 9.56
N TYR A 130 3.68 -8.81 9.66
CA TYR A 130 3.82 -7.98 8.47
C TYR A 130 5.21 -8.15 7.84
N PRO A 131 5.29 -8.12 6.51
CA PRO A 131 6.58 -8.24 5.83
C PRO A 131 7.45 -7.04 6.19
N PHE A 132 8.70 -7.32 6.55
CA PHE A 132 9.72 -6.32 6.81
C PHE A 132 10.69 -6.23 5.63
N LEU A 133 11.25 -5.05 5.42
CA LEU A 133 12.32 -4.90 4.45
C LEU A 133 13.58 -5.61 4.96
N PRO A 134 14.21 -6.49 4.17
CA PRO A 134 15.50 -7.05 4.55
C PRO A 134 16.52 -5.91 4.64
N ASN A 135 17.33 -5.90 5.71
CA ASN A 135 18.39 -4.91 5.92
C ASN A 135 19.57 -5.06 4.94
N PHE A 136 19.49 -5.97 3.98
CA PHE A 136 20.57 -6.29 3.06
C PHE A 136 20.21 -5.82 1.66
N ALA A 137 20.94 -4.82 1.17
CA ALA A 137 21.02 -4.60 -0.27
C ALA A 137 21.81 -5.77 -0.86
N HIS A 138 21.25 -6.47 -1.86
CA HIS A 138 21.99 -7.49 -2.59
C HIS A 138 23.16 -6.79 -3.29
N GLN A 139 24.36 -6.90 -2.72
CA GLN A 139 25.55 -6.37 -3.38
C GLN A 139 25.80 -7.27 -4.59
N ASN A 140 25.66 -6.71 -5.80
CA ASN A 140 26.03 -7.41 -7.03
C ASN A 140 27.55 -7.61 -7.04
N LEU A 141 28.02 -8.68 -6.39
CA LEU A 141 29.43 -9.07 -6.34
C LEU A 141 30.03 -9.24 -7.74
N VAL A 142 29.19 -9.55 -8.74
CA VAL A 142 29.56 -9.64 -10.15
C VAL A 142 30.07 -8.30 -10.69
N VAL A 143 29.44 -7.17 -10.33
CA VAL A 143 29.86 -5.84 -10.79
C VAL A 143 31.20 -5.46 -10.17
N PHE A 144 31.41 -5.77 -8.88
CA PHE A 144 32.70 -5.59 -8.22
C PHE A 144 33.79 -6.46 -8.83
N SER A 145 33.48 -7.71 -9.19
CA SER A 145 34.44 -8.62 -9.85
C SER A 145 34.83 -8.13 -11.25
N ILE A 146 33.87 -7.63 -12.05
CA ILE A 146 34.14 -7.10 -13.39
C ILE A 146 35.00 -5.83 -13.32
N LEU A 147 34.70 -4.91 -12.40
CA LEU A 147 35.50 -3.70 -12.17
C LEU A 147 36.93 -4.04 -11.71
N PHE A 148 37.06 -5.03 -10.83
CA PHE A 148 38.37 -5.47 -10.36
C PHE A 148 39.21 -6.10 -11.49
N CYS A 149 38.60 -6.97 -12.30
CA CYS A 149 39.25 -7.55 -13.48
C CYS A 149 39.63 -6.51 -14.52
N SER A 150 38.79 -5.49 -14.78
CA SER A 150 39.12 -4.43 -15.74
C SER A 150 40.25 -3.54 -15.24
N MET A 151 40.31 -3.24 -13.95
CA MET A 151 41.40 -2.47 -13.36
C MET A 151 42.73 -3.23 -13.42
N LEU A 152 42.70 -4.55 -13.18
CA LEU A 152 43.87 -5.40 -13.27
C LEU A 152 44.39 -5.52 -14.71
N SER A 153 43.50 -5.66 -15.70
CA SER A 153 43.90 -5.72 -17.11
C SER A 153 44.48 -4.39 -17.62
N ILE A 154 43.93 -3.25 -17.19
CA ILE A 154 44.51 -1.94 -17.51
C ILE A 154 45.91 -1.79 -16.90
N LEU A 155 46.11 -2.22 -15.65
CA LEU A 155 47.42 -2.18 -14.99
C LEU A 155 48.45 -3.03 -15.73
N LEU A 156 48.08 -4.24 -16.16
CA LEU A 156 48.94 -5.16 -16.92
C LEU A 156 49.29 -4.66 -18.33
N VAL A 157 48.54 -3.72 -18.89
CA VAL A 157 48.82 -3.13 -20.22
C VAL A 157 49.72 -1.88 -20.09
N LEU A 158 49.73 -1.23 -18.93
CA LEU A 158 50.50 -0.01 -18.67
C LEU A 158 51.93 -0.26 -18.16
N PHE A 159 52.23 -1.49 -17.72
CA PHE A 159 53.55 -1.95 -17.25
C PHE A 159 54.06 -3.09 -18.11
#